data_AF-A0AAZ3QNC1-F1
#
_entry.id   AF-A0AAZ3QNC1-F1
#
_cell.length_a   1.000
_cell.length_b   1.000
_cell.length_c   1.000
_cell.angle_alpha   90.00
_cell.angle_beta   90.00
_cell.angle_gamma   90.00
#
_symmetry.space_group_name_H-M   'P 1'
#
loop_
_entity.id
_entity.type
_entity.pdbx_description
1 polymer ?
#
loop_
_entity_poly.entity_id
_entity_poly.type
_entity_poly.pdbx_seq_one_letter_code
_entity_poly.pdbx_strand_id
1 'polypeptide(L)'
;MEFESNSWSSKLPQGLDVEISHHPITLRCVANLIIVMERLNGGKGFALGRDESLLNFLLESAVEGSYHHWAMFQCSHYRIPLRMHAQHICSVTDSENKCWVLNEGSMELHAMMLQGGSSYHKVHLNLSTYITPVPSETKARPVALGIKGSNLYLSCITSEGTPTLHLEEVADKEQLKSINHESDMVRFLFYKQDTGVDISTLESAHYRNWFISTALQQDNTKMVNMCQSATPNRFTTFTVQRHN
;
A
#
# COMPACT_ATOMS: atom_id res chain seq x y z
N MET A 1 44.07 -39.44 11.08
CA MET A 1 43.04 -39.57 12.12
C MET A 1 41.92 -38.65 11.68
N GLU A 2 40.95 -39.24 11.00
CA GLU A 2 39.88 -38.55 10.28
C GLU A 2 38.84 -38.02 11.26
N PHE A 3 38.37 -36.79 11.02
CA PHE A 3 37.21 -36.24 11.73
C PHE A 3 35.95 -36.74 11.03
N GLU A 4 35.14 -37.53 11.73
CA GLU A 4 33.83 -37.98 11.27
C GLU A 4 32.89 -36.78 11.08
N SER A 5 32.41 -36.61 9.85
CA SER A 5 31.34 -35.68 9.51
C SER A 5 30.01 -36.35 9.87
N ASN A 6 29.38 -35.93 10.97
CA ASN A 6 28.01 -36.32 11.28
C ASN A 6 27.07 -35.61 10.29
N SER A 7 26.65 -36.36 9.27
CA SER A 7 25.63 -35.94 8.31
C SER A 7 24.31 -35.70 9.04
N TRP A 8 23.83 -34.46 9.05
CA TRP A 8 22.44 -34.18 9.39
C TRP A 8 21.54 -34.80 8.33
N SER A 9 20.77 -35.83 8.70
CA SER A 9 19.76 -36.41 7.81
C SER A 9 18.54 -35.50 7.74
N SER A 10 18.39 -34.76 6.65
CA SER A 10 17.18 -34.02 6.31
C SER A 10 16.11 -34.97 5.76
N LYS A 11 15.38 -35.65 6.64
CA LYS A 11 14.13 -36.30 6.26
C LYS A 11 13.02 -35.81 7.16
N LEU A 12 12.18 -34.95 6.59
CA LEU A 12 10.92 -34.50 7.18
C LEU A 12 10.05 -35.73 7.50
N PRO A 13 9.23 -35.68 8.56
CA PRO A 13 8.30 -36.76 8.90
C PRO A 13 7.40 -37.13 7.72
N GLN A 14 7.16 -38.42 7.54
CA GLN A 14 6.33 -38.95 6.45
C GLN A 14 4.92 -38.33 6.50
N GLY A 15 4.53 -37.62 5.43
CA GLY A 15 3.22 -36.98 5.29
C GLY A 15 3.26 -35.44 5.22
N LEU A 16 4.42 -34.82 5.39
CA LEU A 16 4.59 -33.37 5.22
C LEU A 16 5.28 -33.05 3.90
N ASP A 17 4.53 -32.56 2.92
CA ASP A 17 5.10 -31.99 1.70
C ASP A 17 5.27 -30.48 1.90
N VAL A 18 6.49 -29.98 1.73
CA VAL A 18 6.82 -28.55 1.92
C VAL A 18 7.02 -27.93 0.55
N GLU A 19 5.96 -27.34 0.03
CA GLU A 19 6.03 -26.58 -1.20
C GLU A 19 6.56 -25.17 -0.91
N ILE A 20 7.80 -24.90 -1.32
CA ILE A 20 8.42 -23.59 -1.17
C ILE A 20 7.89 -22.69 -2.29
N SER A 21 6.83 -21.94 -2.01
CA SER A 21 6.36 -20.91 -2.93
C SER A 21 7.30 -19.69 -2.92
N HIS A 22 7.52 -19.06 -4.09
CA HIS A 22 8.38 -17.88 -4.27
C HIS A 22 7.79 -16.57 -3.70
N HIS A 23 7.03 -16.65 -2.61
CA HIS A 23 6.56 -15.48 -1.86
C HIS A 23 7.50 -15.17 -0.70
N PRO A 24 7.71 -13.90 -0.33
CA PRO A 24 8.64 -13.51 0.72
C PRO A 24 8.04 -13.80 2.11
N ILE A 25 7.99 -15.07 2.48
CA ILE A 25 7.88 -15.49 3.88
C ILE A 25 9.29 -15.36 4.46
N THR A 26 9.46 -14.64 5.57
CA THR A 26 10.79 -14.58 6.20
C THR A 26 11.17 -15.98 6.70
N LEU A 27 12.42 -16.40 6.49
CA LEU A 27 12.95 -17.70 6.97
C LEU A 27 12.75 -17.89 8.49
N ARG A 28 12.65 -16.78 9.23
CA ARG A 28 12.35 -16.75 10.68
C ARG A 28 10.96 -17.33 10.98
N CYS A 29 9.94 -16.95 10.21
CA CYS A 29 8.58 -17.46 10.40
C CYS A 29 8.51 -18.98 10.14
N VAL A 30 9.18 -19.46 9.09
CA VAL A 30 9.25 -20.89 8.77
C VAL A 30 9.97 -21.66 9.87
N ALA A 31 11.10 -21.16 10.36
CA ALA A 31 11.85 -21.79 11.45
C ALA A 31 11.03 -21.87 12.74
N ASN A 32 10.32 -20.80 13.11
CA ASN A 32 9.47 -20.79 14.31
C ASN A 32 8.32 -21.81 14.20
N LEU A 33 7.69 -21.94 13.03
CA LEU A 33 6.62 -22.91 12.79
C LEU A 33 7.11 -24.35 12.91
N ILE A 34 8.27 -24.65 12.33
CA ILE A 34 8.93 -25.96 12.46
C ILE A 34 9.22 -26.26 13.93
N ILE A 35 9.81 -25.32 14.68
CA ILE A 35 10.12 -25.50 16.11
C ILE A 35 8.86 -25.78 16.94
N VAL A 36 7.76 -25.06 16.68
CA VAL A 36 6.49 -25.27 17.38
C VAL A 36 5.90 -26.64 17.04
N MET A 37 5.90 -27.04 15.77
CA MET A 37 5.39 -28.34 15.34
C MET A 37 6.21 -29.50 15.91
N GLU A 38 7.54 -29.37 15.95
CA GLU A 38 8.44 -30.37 16.53
C GLU A 38 8.15 -30.56 18.03
N ARG A 39 7.89 -29.46 18.76
CA ARG A 39 7.57 -29.47 20.19
C ARG A 39 6.19 -30.05 20.49
N LEU A 40 5.23 -29.87 19.58
CA LEU A 40 3.88 -30.46 19.69
C LEU A 40 3.86 -31.95 19.37
N ASN A 41 4.74 -32.41 18.47
CA ASN A 41 4.86 -33.82 18.09
C ASN A 41 5.68 -34.66 19.09
N GLY A 42 6.38 -34.01 20.02
CA GLY A 42 7.05 -34.63 21.17
C GLY A 42 6.04 -35.09 22.23
N GLY A 43 5.28 -36.14 21.92
CA GLY A 43 4.14 -36.63 22.69
C GLY A 43 4.37 -36.83 24.19
N LYS A 44 3.89 -35.87 24.98
CA LYS A 44 3.25 -36.08 26.29
C LYS A 44 2.15 -35.03 26.40
N GLY A 45 0.91 -35.49 26.59
CA GLY A 45 -0.30 -34.68 26.54
C GLY A 45 -0.14 -33.32 27.22
N PHE A 46 -0.24 -32.25 26.42
CA PHE A 46 -0.17 -30.88 26.90
C PHE A 46 -1.49 -30.53 27.59
N ALA A 47 -1.47 -30.47 28.92
CA ALA A 47 -2.46 -29.73 29.66
C ALA A 47 -2.24 -28.23 29.37
N LEU A 48 -3.19 -27.62 28.66
CA LEU A 48 -3.17 -26.27 28.09
C LEU A 48 -3.18 -25.13 29.15
N GLY A 49 -2.36 -25.19 30.20
CA GLY A 49 -2.54 -24.26 31.31
C GLY A 49 -1.38 -23.99 32.24
N ARG A 50 -0.11 -24.27 31.90
CA ARG A 50 0.97 -23.99 32.88
C ARG A 50 2.38 -23.67 32.36
N ASP A 51 2.60 -23.56 31.06
CA ASP A 51 3.94 -23.20 30.55
C ASP A 51 3.94 -21.76 30.03
N GLU A 52 4.25 -20.82 30.93
CA GLU A 52 4.34 -19.39 30.61
C GLU A 52 5.42 -19.09 29.58
N SER A 53 6.44 -19.95 29.42
CA SER A 53 7.50 -19.76 28.43
C SER A 53 7.02 -20.05 27.01
N LEU A 54 6.12 -21.04 26.84
CA LEU A 54 5.46 -21.33 25.57
C LEU A 54 4.37 -20.32 25.27
N LEU A 55 3.64 -19.83 26.30
CA LEU A 55 2.67 -18.76 26.12
C LEU A 55 3.35 -17.45 25.75
N ASN A 56 4.47 -17.08 26.38
CA ASN A 56 5.25 -15.91 25.97
C ASN A 56 5.87 -16.09 24.59
N PHE A 57 6.36 -17.29 24.24
CA PHE A 57 6.85 -17.54 22.90
C PHE A 57 5.73 -17.47 21.85
N LEU A 58 4.56 -18.05 22.12
CA LEU A 58 3.38 -17.95 21.26
C LEU A 58 2.84 -16.52 21.21
N LEU A 59 2.92 -15.75 22.30
CA LEU A 59 2.53 -14.35 22.36
C LEU A 59 3.53 -13.46 21.62
N GLU A 60 4.84 -13.67 21.75
CA GLU A 60 5.85 -12.95 20.96
C GLU A 60 5.76 -13.32 19.49
N SER A 61 5.54 -14.61 19.18
CA SER A 61 5.26 -15.09 17.82
C SER A 61 3.93 -14.58 17.29
N ALA A 62 2.91 -14.38 18.12
CA ALA A 62 1.61 -13.80 17.74
C ALA A 62 1.63 -12.28 17.74
N VAL A 63 2.56 -11.62 18.43
CA VAL A 63 2.80 -10.17 18.37
C VAL A 63 3.56 -9.85 17.08
N GLU A 64 4.55 -10.66 16.69
CA GLU A 64 5.16 -10.59 15.35
C GLU A 64 4.25 -11.23 14.27
N GLY A 65 3.36 -12.12 14.70
CA GLY A 65 2.27 -12.74 13.95
C GLY A 65 1.03 -11.86 13.82
N SER A 66 0.92 -10.74 14.55
CA SER A 66 -0.14 -9.75 14.36
C SER A 66 0.02 -9.05 13.01
N TYR A 67 1.28 -8.97 12.54
CA TYR A 67 1.64 -8.57 11.18
C TYR A 67 1.71 -9.74 10.20
N HIS A 68 1.16 -10.92 10.50
CA HIS A 68 1.09 -12.04 9.54
C HIS A 68 -0.26 -12.79 9.59
N HIS A 69 -1.06 -12.61 10.65
CA HIS A 69 -2.42 -13.13 10.79
C HIS A 69 -3.38 -12.46 9.78
N TRP A 70 -3.05 -11.26 9.27
CA TRP A 70 -3.71 -10.66 8.11
C TRP A 70 -3.41 -11.43 6.81
N ALA A 71 -2.22 -11.99 6.63
CA ALA A 71 -1.80 -12.65 5.39
C ALA A 71 -2.50 -14.01 5.14
N MET A 72 -2.77 -14.79 6.19
CA MET A 72 -3.43 -16.10 6.06
C MET A 72 -4.92 -16.02 5.73
N PHE A 73 -5.66 -15.02 6.24
CA PHE A 73 -7.05 -14.79 5.85
C PHE A 73 -7.18 -14.04 4.52
N GLN A 74 -6.09 -13.53 3.96
CA GLN A 74 -6.09 -12.72 2.75
C GLN A 74 -5.90 -13.47 1.43
N CYS A 75 -5.37 -14.68 1.47
CA CYS A 75 -5.04 -15.44 0.27
C CYS A 75 -6.27 -15.83 -0.58
N SER A 76 -7.45 -15.94 0.04
CA SER A 76 -8.73 -16.15 -0.69
C SER A 76 -9.39 -14.85 -1.16
N HIS A 77 -9.07 -13.72 -0.54
CA HIS A 77 -9.79 -12.45 -0.74
C HIS A 77 -9.12 -11.50 -1.74
N TYR A 78 -7.80 -11.55 -1.88
CA TYR A 78 -7.08 -10.83 -2.93
C TYR A 78 -7.39 -11.33 -4.35
N ARG A 79 -8.07 -12.48 -4.49
CA ARG A 79 -8.55 -12.99 -5.78
C ARG A 79 -9.74 -12.24 -6.35
N ILE A 80 -10.45 -11.46 -5.53
CA ILE A 80 -11.60 -10.69 -6.01
C ILE A 80 -11.12 -9.30 -6.44
N PRO A 81 -11.33 -8.90 -7.70
CA PRO A 81 -10.84 -7.62 -8.19
C PRO A 81 -11.60 -6.44 -7.57
N LEU A 82 -10.89 -5.33 -7.40
CA LEU A 82 -11.42 -4.02 -7.03
C LEU A 82 -12.24 -3.49 -8.20
N ARG A 83 -13.55 -3.30 -7.99
CA ARG A 83 -14.43 -2.76 -9.02
C ARG A 83 -14.65 -1.27 -8.82
N MET A 84 -14.50 -0.50 -9.89
CA MET A 84 -14.84 0.92 -9.89
C MET A 84 -16.35 1.06 -9.65
N HIS A 85 -16.71 1.85 -8.65
CA HIS A 85 -18.09 2.07 -8.23
C HIS A 85 -18.63 3.42 -8.68
N ALA A 86 -17.83 4.48 -8.54
CA ALA A 86 -18.25 5.83 -8.88
C ALA A 86 -17.05 6.69 -9.24
N GLN A 87 -17.28 7.69 -10.08
CA GLN A 87 -16.30 8.70 -10.44
C GLN A 87 -16.91 10.09 -10.25
N HIS A 88 -16.13 11.04 -9.76
CA HIS A 88 -16.52 12.45 -9.69
C HIS A 88 -15.33 13.36 -9.96
N ILE A 89 -15.62 14.60 -10.33
CA ILE A 89 -14.59 15.61 -10.52
C ILE A 89 -14.22 16.19 -9.15
N CYS A 90 -12.93 16.34 -8.88
CA CYS A 90 -12.45 17.02 -7.69
C CYS A 90 -11.28 17.96 -8.03
N SER A 91 -10.91 18.80 -7.07
CA SER A 91 -9.63 19.50 -7.08
C SER A 91 -8.95 19.34 -5.72
N VAL A 92 -7.62 19.42 -5.71
CA VAL A 92 -6.80 19.11 -4.54
C VAL A 92 -5.99 20.33 -4.14
N THR A 93 -5.95 20.61 -2.85
CA THR A 93 -5.05 21.60 -2.24
C THR A 93 -4.35 21.00 -1.04
N ASP A 94 -3.08 21.36 -0.82
CA ASP A 94 -2.41 20.99 0.43
C ASP A 94 -2.81 21.91 1.60
N SER A 95 -2.24 21.68 2.78
CA SER A 95 -2.53 22.45 4.00
C SER A 95 -2.12 23.92 3.94
N GLU A 96 -1.30 24.32 2.95
CA GLU A 96 -0.91 25.72 2.69
C GLU A 96 -1.71 26.32 1.52
N ASN A 97 -2.83 25.69 1.13
CA ASN A 97 -3.66 26.06 0.00
C ASN A 97 -2.94 26.03 -1.36
N LYS A 98 -1.82 25.31 -1.49
CA LYS A 98 -1.17 25.13 -2.79
C LYS A 98 -2.01 24.20 -3.66
N CYS A 99 -2.37 24.70 -4.84
CA CYS A 99 -3.11 23.95 -5.85
C CYS A 99 -2.14 23.12 -6.69
N TRP A 100 -2.62 21.99 -7.22
CA TRP A 100 -1.87 21.24 -8.22
C TRP A 100 -2.03 21.90 -9.60
N VAL A 101 -0.92 22.01 -10.32
CA VAL A 101 -0.82 22.54 -11.68
C VAL A 101 -0.06 21.53 -12.53
N LEU A 102 -0.53 21.28 -13.76
CA LEU A 102 0.14 20.38 -14.69
C LEU A 102 1.24 21.15 -15.44
N ASN A 103 2.47 20.66 -15.37
CA ASN A 103 3.52 21.03 -16.29
C ASN A 103 3.49 20.09 -17.49
N GLU A 104 2.88 20.53 -18.59
CA GLU A 104 2.72 19.71 -19.80
C GLU A 104 4.05 19.33 -20.45
N GLY A 105 5.09 20.15 -20.29
CA GLY A 105 6.40 19.91 -20.88
C GLY A 105 7.16 18.74 -20.24
N SER A 106 7.01 18.55 -18.92
CA SER A 106 7.65 17.46 -18.18
C SER A 106 6.69 16.33 -17.77
N MET A 107 5.39 16.48 -18.03
CA MET A 107 4.33 15.57 -17.53
C MET A 107 4.38 15.40 -16.01
N GLU A 108 4.61 16.50 -15.30
CA GLU A 108 4.69 16.52 -13.83
C GLU A 108 3.59 17.40 -13.23
N LEU A 109 3.15 17.04 -12.04
CA LEU A 109 2.30 17.91 -11.22
C LEU A 109 3.17 18.75 -10.31
N HIS A 110 2.93 20.05 -10.28
CA HIS A 110 3.56 20.98 -9.34
C HIS A 110 2.54 21.50 -8.33
N ALA A 111 2.96 21.72 -7.09
CA ALA A 111 2.13 22.36 -6.07
C ALA A 111 2.53 23.83 -5.89
N MET A 112 1.59 24.75 -6.12
CA MET A 112 1.84 26.19 -6.04
C MET A 112 0.63 27.00 -5.58
N MET A 113 0.89 28.14 -4.95
CA MET A 113 -0.16 29.13 -4.69
C MET A 113 -0.49 29.88 -5.98
N LEU A 114 -1.74 29.80 -6.41
CA LEU A 114 -2.23 30.53 -7.58
C LEU A 114 -2.68 31.93 -7.17
N GLN A 115 -2.21 32.94 -7.89
CA GLN A 115 -2.64 34.32 -7.69
C GLN A 115 -4.06 34.53 -8.24
N GLY A 116 -4.77 35.54 -7.73
CA GLY A 116 -6.12 35.88 -8.17
C GLY A 116 -6.22 36.00 -9.69
N GLY A 117 -7.17 35.29 -10.31
CA GLY A 117 -7.37 35.25 -11.76
C GLY A 117 -6.63 34.12 -12.49
N SER A 118 -5.70 33.40 -11.84
CA SER A 118 -4.97 32.26 -12.43
C SER A 118 -5.54 30.89 -12.08
N SER A 119 -6.74 30.84 -11.48
CA SER A 119 -7.40 29.61 -11.02
C SER A 119 -7.68 28.60 -12.14
N TYR A 120 -7.72 29.04 -13.40
CA TYR A 120 -7.91 28.17 -14.57
C TYR A 120 -6.74 27.21 -14.80
N HIS A 121 -5.55 27.46 -14.23
CA HIS A 121 -4.43 26.52 -14.24
C HIS A 121 -4.56 25.39 -13.21
N LYS A 122 -5.55 25.48 -12.29
CA LYS A 122 -5.78 24.45 -11.28
C LYS A 122 -6.19 23.15 -11.97
N VAL A 123 -5.45 22.08 -11.67
CA VAL A 123 -5.78 20.74 -12.15
C VAL A 123 -7.10 20.29 -11.54
N HIS A 124 -8.00 19.86 -12.41
CA HIS A 124 -9.19 19.10 -12.04
C HIS A 124 -8.92 17.62 -12.28
N LEU A 125 -9.28 16.79 -11.31
CA LEU A 125 -9.08 15.35 -11.36
C LEU A 125 -10.42 14.63 -11.48
N ASN A 126 -10.43 13.54 -12.24
CA ASN A 126 -11.44 12.51 -12.17
C ASN A 126 -11.04 11.52 -11.07
N LEU A 127 -11.70 11.60 -9.92
CA LEU A 127 -11.48 10.70 -8.79
C LEU A 127 -12.43 9.50 -8.90
N SER A 128 -11.86 8.35 -9.23
CA SER A 128 -12.58 7.08 -9.37
C SER A 128 -12.47 6.30 -8.07
N THR A 129 -13.58 5.93 -7.46
CA THR A 129 -13.65 5.16 -6.21
C THR A 129 -13.92 3.69 -6.50
N TYR A 130 -13.23 2.82 -5.77
CA TYR A 130 -13.36 1.38 -5.91
C TYR A 130 -13.98 0.78 -4.65
N ILE A 131 -14.76 -0.27 -4.82
CA ILE A 131 -15.26 -1.08 -3.71
C ILE A 131 -14.28 -2.20 -3.45
N THR A 132 -13.82 -2.30 -2.20
CA THR A 132 -13.19 -3.50 -1.67
C THR A 132 -14.28 -4.50 -1.28
N PRO A 133 -14.21 -5.76 -1.75
CA PRO A 133 -15.17 -6.79 -1.40
C PRO A 133 -15.10 -7.20 0.08
N VAL A 134 -13.99 -6.87 0.76
CA VAL A 134 -13.83 -7.08 2.20
C VAL A 134 -13.97 -5.74 2.92
N PRO A 135 -14.75 -5.66 4.01
CA PRO A 135 -14.77 -4.49 4.87
C PRO A 135 -13.36 -4.20 5.38
N SER A 136 -12.78 -3.06 5.02
CA SER A 136 -11.53 -2.62 5.63
C SER A 136 -11.84 -2.08 7.03
N GLU A 137 -11.11 -2.55 8.04
CA GLU A 137 -11.13 -1.94 9.37
C GLU A 137 -10.64 -0.48 9.33
N THR A 138 -9.82 -0.16 8.32
CA THR A 138 -9.42 1.21 7.99
C THR A 138 -10.53 1.91 7.20
N LYS A 139 -10.84 3.17 7.55
CA LYS A 139 -11.78 4.02 6.80
C LYS A 139 -11.24 4.45 5.42
N ALA A 140 -10.12 3.89 4.98
CA ALA A 140 -9.45 4.26 3.74
C ALA A 140 -10.09 3.57 2.54
N ARG A 141 -10.36 4.32 1.48
CA ARG A 141 -11.02 3.83 0.26
C ARG A 141 -10.04 3.82 -0.91
N PRO A 142 -9.97 2.73 -1.70
CA PRO A 142 -9.15 2.71 -2.89
C PRO A 142 -9.70 3.67 -3.94
N VAL A 143 -8.82 4.49 -4.51
CA VAL A 143 -9.13 5.48 -5.54
C VAL A 143 -8.07 5.48 -6.65
N ALA A 144 -8.49 5.85 -7.86
CA ALA A 144 -7.58 6.24 -8.95
C ALA A 144 -7.84 7.70 -9.32
N LEU A 145 -6.78 8.43 -9.62
CA LEU A 145 -6.81 9.87 -9.90
C LEU A 145 -6.36 10.12 -11.33
N GLY A 146 -7.28 10.53 -12.20
CA GLY A 146 -6.97 10.89 -13.59
C GLY A 146 -7.07 12.40 -13.83
N ILE A 147 -6.23 12.97 -14.69
CA ILE A 147 -6.36 14.39 -15.10
C ILE A 147 -7.61 14.53 -15.97
N LYS A 148 -8.56 15.39 -15.54
CA LYS A 148 -9.83 15.62 -16.24
C LYS A 148 -9.56 16.05 -17.69
N GLY A 149 -10.27 15.43 -18.64
CA GLY A 149 -10.15 15.76 -20.06
C GLY A 149 -8.95 15.11 -20.77
N SER A 150 -8.22 14.21 -20.10
CA SER A 150 -7.09 13.48 -20.68
C SER A 150 -7.14 11.98 -20.39
N ASN A 151 -6.12 11.25 -20.85
CA ASN A 151 -5.84 9.86 -20.51
C ASN A 151 -4.72 9.70 -19.46
N LEU A 152 -4.27 10.78 -18.84
CA LEU A 152 -3.21 10.75 -17.85
C LEU A 152 -3.75 10.39 -16.46
N TYR A 153 -3.10 9.43 -15.80
CA TYR A 153 -3.42 9.00 -14.44
C TYR A 153 -2.20 9.07 -13.54
N LEU A 154 -2.43 9.40 -12.28
CA LEU A 154 -1.41 9.31 -11.26
C LEU A 154 -1.07 7.84 -11.03
N SER A 155 0.23 7.54 -11.04
CA SER A 155 0.76 6.23 -10.69
C SER A 155 1.91 6.35 -9.72
N CYS A 156 2.10 5.33 -8.90
CA CYS A 156 3.23 5.20 -8.00
C CYS A 156 4.13 4.07 -8.50
N ILE A 157 5.33 4.41 -8.95
CA ILE A 157 6.33 3.47 -9.44
C ILE A 157 7.66 3.66 -8.71
N THR A 158 8.47 2.62 -8.64
CA THR A 158 9.83 2.73 -8.11
C THR A 158 10.79 3.25 -9.17
N SER A 159 11.48 4.34 -8.86
CA SER A 159 12.69 4.78 -9.57
C SER A 159 13.87 4.65 -8.60
N GLU A 160 14.92 3.92 -8.98
CA GLU A 160 16.15 3.78 -8.18
C GLU A 160 15.91 3.28 -6.72
N GLY A 161 14.92 2.40 -6.53
CA GLY A 161 14.58 1.85 -5.21
C GLY A 161 13.67 2.75 -4.36
N THR A 162 13.32 3.94 -4.84
CA THR A 162 12.42 4.87 -4.15
C THR A 162 11.09 5.00 -4.89
N PRO A 163 9.93 4.79 -4.24
CA PRO A 163 8.63 5.10 -4.82
C PRO A 163 8.49 6.59 -5.17
N THR A 164 8.01 6.85 -6.38
CA THR A 164 7.86 8.19 -6.95
C THR A 164 6.50 8.32 -7.64
N LEU A 165 5.98 9.54 -7.69
CA LEU A 165 4.69 9.82 -8.33
C LEU A 165 4.91 10.21 -9.78
N HIS A 166 4.16 9.59 -10.70
CA HIS A 166 4.23 9.83 -12.13
C HIS A 166 2.84 10.11 -12.72
N LEU A 167 2.83 10.69 -13.92
CA LEU A 167 1.67 10.71 -14.80
C LEU A 167 1.89 9.71 -15.92
N GLU A 168 1.07 8.67 -15.96
CA GLU A 168 1.09 7.64 -16.99
C GLU A 168 -0.14 7.76 -17.89
N GLU A 169 0.04 7.67 -19.20
CA GLU A 169 -1.07 7.58 -20.15
C GLU A 169 -1.69 6.17 -20.10
N VAL A 170 -3.00 6.11 -19.86
CA VAL A 170 -3.79 4.88 -19.91
C VAL A 170 -4.57 4.85 -21.22
N ALA A 171 -4.06 4.10 -22.20
CA ALA A 171 -4.66 3.99 -23.53
C ALA A 171 -6.06 3.36 -23.49
N ASP A 172 -6.25 2.33 -22.66
CA ASP A 172 -7.54 1.67 -22.46
C ASP A 172 -8.03 1.83 -21.02
N LYS A 173 -8.95 2.79 -20.83
CA LYS A 173 -9.57 3.09 -19.53
C LYS A 173 -10.46 1.96 -19.01
N GLU A 174 -10.83 0.98 -19.83
CA GLU A 174 -11.61 -0.18 -19.37
C GLU A 174 -10.81 -1.03 -18.37
N GLN A 175 -9.48 -1.03 -18.46
CA GLN A 175 -8.60 -1.72 -17.52
C GLN A 175 -8.71 -1.16 -16.08
N LEU A 176 -9.13 0.10 -15.94
CA LEU A 176 -9.38 0.73 -14.64
C LEU A 176 -10.77 0.43 -14.07
N LYS A 177 -11.67 -0.26 -14.80
CA LYS A 177 -12.99 -0.61 -14.23
C LYS A 177 -12.90 -1.74 -13.20
N SER A 178 -11.90 -2.60 -13.33
CA SER A 178 -11.72 -3.79 -12.50
C SER A 178 -10.23 -4.12 -12.37
N ILE A 179 -9.65 -3.85 -11.21
CA ILE A 179 -8.21 -4.00 -10.96
C ILE A 179 -7.98 -5.18 -10.01
N ASN A 180 -7.14 -6.14 -10.42
CA ASN A 180 -6.72 -7.24 -9.56
C ASN A 180 -5.60 -6.75 -8.63
N HIS A 181 -5.63 -7.16 -7.36
CA HIS A 181 -4.62 -6.84 -6.35
C HIS A 181 -3.20 -7.31 -6.69
N GLU A 182 -3.07 -8.32 -7.55
CA GLU A 182 -1.77 -8.85 -8.00
C GLU A 182 -1.33 -8.25 -9.35
N SER A 183 -2.16 -7.44 -9.99
CA SER A 183 -1.82 -6.82 -11.27
C SER A 183 -0.93 -5.60 -11.10
N ASP A 184 -0.13 -5.33 -12.14
CA ASP A 184 0.66 -4.11 -12.25
C ASP A 184 -0.21 -2.83 -12.20
N MET A 185 -1.49 -2.93 -12.54
CA MET A 185 -2.47 -1.84 -12.48
C MET A 185 -2.71 -1.29 -11.06
N VAL A 186 -2.28 -2.00 -10.01
CA VAL A 186 -2.35 -1.50 -8.61
C VAL A 186 -1.50 -0.23 -8.42
N ARG A 187 -0.51 0.03 -9.27
CA ARG A 187 0.28 1.28 -9.23
C ARG A 187 -0.55 2.55 -9.40
N PHE A 188 -1.72 2.46 -10.04
CA PHE A 188 -2.66 3.58 -10.22
C PHE A 188 -3.58 3.81 -9.02
N LEU A 189 -3.54 2.92 -8.03
CA LEU A 189 -4.42 2.95 -6.88
C LEU A 189 -3.74 3.62 -5.69
N PHE A 190 -4.54 4.45 -5.01
CA PHE A 190 -4.21 5.07 -3.75
C PHE A 190 -5.31 4.80 -2.74
N TYR A 191 -4.95 4.55 -1.49
CA TYR A 191 -5.90 4.53 -0.39
C TYR A 191 -6.13 5.96 0.10
N LYS A 192 -7.31 6.49 -0.20
CA LYS A 192 -7.78 7.78 0.30
C LYS A 192 -8.38 7.59 1.69
N GLN A 193 -7.75 8.17 2.71
CA GLN A 193 -8.27 8.15 4.06
C GLN A 193 -8.74 9.54 4.47
N ASP A 194 -10.03 9.66 4.78
CA ASP A 194 -10.63 10.91 5.22
C ASP A 194 -10.56 11.08 6.74
N THR A 195 -10.10 12.25 7.17
CA THR A 195 -10.01 12.68 8.56
C THR A 195 -10.67 14.06 8.72
N GLY A 196 -11.42 14.25 9.81
CA GLY A 196 -12.17 15.50 9.99
C GLY A 196 -13.28 15.69 8.95
N VAL A 197 -13.44 16.92 8.46
CA VAL A 197 -14.54 17.31 7.56
C VAL A 197 -14.18 17.09 6.08
N ASP A 198 -12.97 17.47 5.68
CA ASP A 198 -12.54 17.51 4.27
C ASP A 198 -11.06 17.21 4.05
N ILE A 199 -10.34 16.79 5.10
CA ILE A 199 -8.91 16.46 5.03
C ILE A 199 -8.76 15.00 4.64
N SER A 200 -7.85 14.74 3.70
CA SER A 200 -7.55 13.40 3.21
C SER A 200 -6.06 13.16 3.15
N THR A 201 -5.63 11.92 3.41
CA THR A 201 -4.33 11.41 2.97
C THR A 201 -4.52 10.48 1.77
N LEU A 202 -3.48 10.33 0.96
CA LEU A 202 -3.48 9.47 -0.24
C LEU A 202 -2.24 8.58 -0.19
N GLU A 203 -2.39 7.38 0.38
CA GLU A 203 -1.33 6.37 0.47
C GLU A 203 -1.28 5.55 -0.83
N SER A 204 -0.10 5.17 -1.32
CA SER A 204 0.01 4.23 -2.45
C SER A 204 -0.54 2.85 -2.06
N ALA A 205 -1.36 2.26 -2.94
CA ALA A 205 -1.81 0.88 -2.75
C ALA A 205 -0.68 -0.13 -3.01
N HIS A 206 0.26 0.19 -3.91
CA HIS A 206 1.39 -0.66 -4.27
C HIS A 206 2.55 -0.56 -3.26
N TYR A 207 2.79 0.64 -2.69
CA TYR A 207 3.85 0.88 -1.71
C TYR A 207 3.29 1.39 -0.38
N ARG A 208 3.14 0.49 0.59
CA ARG A 208 2.65 0.84 1.94
C ARG A 208 3.54 1.87 2.63
N ASN A 209 2.91 2.72 3.44
CA ASN A 209 3.51 3.84 4.15
C ASN A 209 4.08 4.96 3.24
N TRP A 210 3.82 4.92 1.92
CA TRP A 210 4.18 6.00 1.01
C TRP A 210 2.95 6.82 0.63
N PHE A 211 3.02 8.13 0.83
CA PHE A 211 1.92 9.05 0.63
C PHE A 211 2.25 10.07 -0.45
N ILE A 212 1.25 10.47 -1.23
CA ILE A 212 1.36 11.67 -2.06
C ILE A 212 1.70 12.84 -1.15
N SER A 213 2.62 13.69 -1.60
CA SER A 213 3.19 14.75 -0.80
C SER A 213 3.57 15.99 -1.62
N THR A 214 3.58 17.14 -0.96
CA THR A 214 4.10 18.40 -1.49
C THR A 214 5.20 18.92 -0.57
N ALA A 215 6.07 19.79 -1.10
CA ALA A 215 7.12 20.41 -0.29
C ALA A 215 6.56 21.49 0.66
N LEU A 216 7.16 21.61 1.83
CA LEU A 216 6.93 22.71 2.79
C LEU A 216 7.46 24.05 2.27
N GLN A 217 8.57 24.01 1.52
CA GLN A 217 9.28 25.23 1.08
C GLN A 217 8.35 26.19 0.33
N GLN A 218 8.52 27.49 0.62
CA GLN A 218 7.83 28.61 -0.06
C GLN A 218 8.29 28.83 -1.51
N ASP A 219 9.26 28.04 -1.99
CA ASP A 219 9.64 28.06 -3.39
C ASP A 219 8.48 27.49 -4.21
N ASN A 220 7.76 28.38 -4.88
CA ASN A 220 6.39 28.22 -5.38
C ASN A 220 6.22 27.18 -6.51
N THR A 221 7.17 26.27 -6.74
CA THR A 221 7.16 25.39 -7.92
C THR A 221 7.84 24.05 -7.65
N LYS A 222 7.41 23.31 -6.61
CA LYS A 222 7.92 21.95 -6.38
C LYS A 222 6.97 20.88 -6.89
N MET A 223 7.57 19.85 -7.49
CA MET A 223 6.90 18.64 -7.94
C MET A 223 6.13 17.97 -6.79
N VAL A 224 4.89 17.58 -7.06
CA VAL A 224 4.10 16.66 -6.23
C VAL A 224 4.75 15.28 -6.35
N ASN A 225 5.11 14.67 -5.23
CA ASN A 225 5.85 13.40 -5.23
C ASN A 225 5.45 12.53 -4.03
N MET A 226 6.03 11.36 -3.87
CA MET A 226 5.77 10.45 -2.76
C MET A 226 6.75 10.68 -1.62
N CYS A 227 6.30 10.48 -0.36
CA CYS A 227 7.19 10.40 0.79
C CYS A 227 6.64 9.43 1.84
N GLN A 228 7.48 8.99 2.77
CA GLN A 228 7.02 8.19 3.92
C GLN A 228 6.30 9.06 4.95
N SER A 229 5.42 8.45 5.76
CA SER A 229 4.81 9.10 6.92
C SER A 229 5.91 9.64 7.85
N ALA A 230 5.82 10.91 8.24
CA ALA A 230 6.81 11.66 9.03
C ALA A 230 8.10 12.11 8.31
N THR A 231 8.14 12.11 6.98
CA THR A 231 9.24 12.80 6.25
C THR A 231 9.24 14.30 6.57
N PRO A 232 10.34 14.87 7.10
CA PRO A 232 10.40 16.29 7.41
C PRO A 232 10.18 17.17 6.18
N ASN A 233 9.60 18.35 6.39
CA ASN A 233 9.40 19.37 5.34
C ASN A 233 8.51 18.91 4.16
N ARG A 234 7.60 17.96 4.40
CA ARG A 234 6.61 17.49 3.43
C ARG A 234 5.20 17.57 4.02
N PHE A 235 4.23 17.94 3.20
CA PHE A 235 2.80 17.83 3.53
C PHE A 235 2.22 16.60 2.85
N THR A 236 1.46 15.79 3.59
CA THR A 236 0.79 14.58 3.09
C THR A 236 -0.73 14.62 3.24
N THR A 237 -1.24 15.73 3.79
CA THR A 237 -2.66 15.99 4.01
C THR A 237 -3.16 17.00 2.99
N PHE A 238 -4.32 16.71 2.43
CA PHE A 238 -4.92 17.51 1.37
C PHE A 238 -6.39 17.75 1.62
N THR A 239 -6.89 18.90 1.22
CA THR A 239 -8.32 19.13 1.04
C THR A 239 -8.70 18.65 -0.36
N VAL A 240 -9.64 17.69 -0.44
CA VAL A 240 -10.16 17.17 -1.71
C VAL A 240 -11.57 17.69 -1.93
N GLN A 241 -11.68 18.77 -2.71
CA GLN A 241 -12.95 19.43 -2.98
C GLN A 241 -13.66 18.79 -4.17
N ARG A 242 -14.81 18.17 -3.95
CA ARG A 242 -15.69 17.64 -4.99
C ARG A 242 -16.40 18.78 -5.75
N HIS A 243 -16.46 18.66 -7.07
CA HIS A 243 -17.24 19.51 -7.97
C HIS A 243 -18.47 18.75 -8.48
N ASN A 244 -19.57 19.47 -8.64
CA ASN A 244 -20.83 18.93 -9.19
C ASN A 244 -20.87 19.08 -10.71
#